data_AF-A0A9D6L8A4-F1
#
_entry.id   AF-A0A9D6L8A4-F1
#
_cell.length_a   1.000
_cell.length_b   1.000
_cell.length_c   1.000
_cell.angle_alpha   90.00
_cell.angle_beta   90.00
_cell.angle_gamma   90.00
#
_symmetry.space_group_name_H-M   'P 1'
#
loop_
_entity.id
_entity.type
_entity.pdbx_description
1 polymer ?
#
loop_
_entity_poly.entity_id
_entity_poly.type
_entity_poly.pdbx_seq_one_letter_code
_entity_poly.pdbx_strand_id
1 'polypeptide(L)'
;MDYATLDSSAALEKFLKSIPREQEVAVWLSIAPGGEEDEGFGSRVAAVEISPRAGLARTVWLDEKGEMLGALREFLSDAARPKIVHDPKLCELLAGPLAGIRHATLLYAYLLRPTTAKHDLADVVARHLNAALSGAAGERADFLQRLAPKLRAEVDAQGLANLYATMDLPLAPILTRMERDGVLVDPAALEKMSATMETEISHLQKHIFELSGSEFNVNSPQQLAEILFDKLHLAPSKKIRAKARSTAAEVLEDLALQHELPRLVLDFRELSKLKSTYADALPKLIHPETHRIHTRLSQTGTATGRLSSSTPNLQNIPVRTELGRQIRAAFVAPHGCVLLSADYS
;
A
#
# COMPACT_ATOMS: atom_id res chain seq x y z
N MET A 1 5.39 7.70 -33.88
CA MET A 1 5.58 6.59 -32.92
C MET A 1 5.20 5.31 -33.63
N ASP A 2 6.00 4.25 -33.50
CA ASP A 2 5.68 2.89 -34.00
C ASP A 2 5.13 2.07 -32.83
N TYR A 3 3.82 2.22 -32.58
CA TYR A 3 3.09 1.44 -31.58
C TYR A 3 2.19 0.45 -32.30
N ALA A 4 2.27 -0.82 -31.90
CA ALA A 4 1.46 -1.87 -32.50
C ALA A 4 1.07 -2.94 -31.47
N THR A 5 -0.06 -3.59 -31.68
CA THR A 5 -0.47 -4.74 -30.88
C THR A 5 0.13 -6.02 -31.47
N LEU A 6 0.48 -7.00 -30.62
CA LEU A 6 0.84 -8.34 -31.04
C LEU A 6 -0.28 -9.30 -30.66
N ASP A 7 -0.81 -10.01 -31.65
CA ASP A 7 -2.04 -10.80 -31.49
C ASP A 7 -1.79 -12.29 -31.16
N SER A 8 -0.53 -12.71 -31.01
CA SER A 8 -0.18 -14.09 -30.63
C SER A 8 1.10 -14.19 -29.81
N SER A 9 1.19 -15.25 -28.99
CA SER A 9 2.40 -15.61 -28.24
C SER A 9 3.61 -15.84 -29.15
N ALA A 10 3.40 -16.45 -30.32
CA ALA A 10 4.46 -16.66 -31.32
C ALA A 10 5.00 -15.32 -31.89
N ALA A 11 4.13 -14.34 -32.15
CA ALA A 11 4.54 -13.01 -32.58
C ALA A 11 5.32 -12.28 -31.49
N LEU A 12 4.89 -12.43 -30.23
CA LEU A 12 5.58 -11.90 -29.06
C LEU A 12 6.98 -12.50 -28.88
N GLU A 13 7.11 -13.82 -28.91
CA GLU A 13 8.41 -14.48 -28.83
C GLU A 13 9.34 -14.05 -29.95
N LYS A 14 8.83 -13.99 -31.19
CA LYS A 14 9.59 -13.54 -32.35
C LYS A 14 10.08 -12.10 -32.16
N PHE A 15 9.22 -11.23 -31.65
CA PHE A 15 9.60 -9.85 -31.31
C PHE A 15 10.68 -9.83 -30.23
N LEU A 16 10.53 -10.57 -29.13
CA LEU A 16 11.50 -10.64 -28.04
C LEU A 16 12.86 -11.20 -28.49
N LYS A 17 12.88 -12.19 -29.38
CA LYS A 17 14.10 -12.79 -29.96
C LYS A 17 14.79 -11.85 -30.96
N SER A 18 14.04 -10.93 -31.58
CA SER A 18 14.61 -9.92 -32.48
C SER A 18 15.36 -8.80 -31.75
N ILE A 19 15.11 -8.63 -30.45
CA ILE A 19 15.78 -7.62 -29.63
C ILE A 19 17.15 -8.16 -29.20
N PRO A 20 18.25 -7.44 -29.49
CA PRO A 20 19.59 -7.78 -28.99
C PRO A 20 19.60 -8.06 -27.47
N ARG A 21 20.35 -9.07 -27.04
CA ARG A 21 20.31 -9.53 -25.64
C ARG A 21 20.68 -8.45 -24.62
N GLU A 22 21.65 -7.60 -24.94
CA GLU A 22 22.15 -6.53 -24.06
C GLU A 22 21.30 -5.24 -24.12
N GLN A 23 20.32 -5.18 -25.03
CA GLN A 23 19.49 -4.00 -25.16
C GLN A 23 18.53 -3.89 -23.97
N GLU A 24 18.49 -2.71 -23.34
CA GLU A 24 17.55 -2.41 -22.28
C GLU A 24 16.13 -2.36 -22.82
N VAL A 25 15.23 -3.13 -22.21
CA VAL A 25 13.84 -3.22 -22.63
C VAL A 25 12.94 -2.75 -21.51
N ALA A 26 12.12 -1.74 -21.80
CA ALA A 26 11.09 -1.29 -20.89
C ALA A 26 9.88 -2.22 -20.92
N VAL A 27 9.39 -2.54 -19.73
CA VAL A 27 8.21 -3.38 -19.51
C VAL A 27 7.25 -2.62 -18.62
N TRP A 28 5.99 -2.55 -19.05
CA TRP A 28 4.88 -2.02 -18.27
C TRP A 28 3.76 -3.06 -18.21
N LEU A 29 3.15 -3.23 -17.03
CA LEU A 29 2.01 -4.11 -16.82
C LEU A 29 0.80 -3.23 -16.47
N SER A 30 -0.28 -3.40 -17.22
CA SER A 30 -1.57 -2.76 -16.94
C SER A 30 -2.46 -3.74 -16.21
N ILE A 31 -3.03 -3.32 -15.08
CA ILE A 31 -3.94 -4.12 -14.27
C ILE A 31 -5.36 -4.06 -14.87
N ALA A 32 -6.08 -5.17 -14.83
CA ALA A 32 -7.47 -5.24 -15.28
C ALA A 32 -8.39 -4.45 -14.32
N PRO A 33 -9.30 -3.62 -14.85
CA PRO A 33 -10.29 -2.94 -14.02
C PRO A 33 -11.26 -3.96 -13.40
N GLY A 34 -11.58 -3.82 -12.11
CA GLY A 34 -12.69 -4.54 -11.47
C GLY A 34 -12.36 -5.78 -10.63
N GLY A 35 -11.13 -5.94 -10.14
CA GLY A 35 -10.85 -6.83 -9.00
C GLY A 35 -11.07 -6.10 -7.67
N GLU A 36 -11.39 -6.82 -6.59
CA GLU A 36 -11.50 -6.25 -5.22
C GLU A 36 -10.15 -5.75 -4.65
N GLU A 37 -9.07 -5.82 -5.43
CA GLU A 37 -7.70 -5.49 -5.04
C GLU A 37 -7.12 -4.40 -5.98
N ASP A 38 -7.25 -3.15 -5.57
CA ASP A 38 -6.48 -2.04 -6.13
C ASP A 38 -4.98 -2.29 -5.91
N GLU A 39 -4.23 -2.53 -7.00
CA GLU A 39 -2.76 -2.69 -7.05
C GLU A 39 -2.14 -3.56 -5.93
N GLY A 40 -2.18 -4.89 -6.06
CA GLY A 40 -1.61 -5.78 -5.05
C GLY A 40 -1.50 -7.26 -5.44
N PHE A 41 -1.31 -8.12 -4.44
CA PHE A 41 -1.43 -9.56 -4.60
C PHE A 41 -2.85 -9.88 -5.06
N GLY A 42 -3.02 -10.89 -5.94
CA GLY A 42 -4.31 -11.29 -6.51
C GLY A 42 -4.82 -10.42 -7.68
N SER A 43 -4.23 -9.24 -7.92
CA SER A 43 -4.53 -8.41 -9.09
C SER A 43 -4.26 -9.14 -10.41
N ARG A 44 -5.20 -9.03 -11.36
CA ARG A 44 -5.06 -9.58 -12.72
C ARG A 44 -4.42 -8.58 -13.67
N VAL A 45 -3.46 -9.04 -14.47
CA VAL A 45 -2.88 -8.23 -15.54
C VAL A 45 -3.80 -8.27 -16.76
N ALA A 46 -4.13 -7.10 -17.32
CA ALA A 46 -4.88 -6.97 -18.56
C ALA A 46 -3.99 -6.91 -19.79
N ALA A 47 -2.86 -6.20 -19.69
CA ALA A 47 -1.95 -6.01 -20.81
C ALA A 47 -0.51 -5.84 -20.38
N VAL A 48 0.40 -6.16 -21.28
CA VAL A 48 1.83 -5.90 -21.16
C VAL A 48 2.26 -5.01 -22.32
N GLU A 49 2.97 -3.93 -22.01
CA GLU A 49 3.62 -3.08 -23.00
C GLU A 49 5.13 -3.28 -22.93
N ILE A 50 5.76 -3.42 -24.09
CA ILE A 50 7.19 -3.70 -24.22
C ILE A 50 7.79 -2.72 -25.21
N SER A 51 8.83 -2.01 -24.77
CA SER A 51 9.53 -1.04 -25.61
C SER A 51 11.03 -1.30 -25.56
N PRO A 52 11.69 -1.70 -26.66
CA PRO A 52 13.15 -1.85 -26.70
C PRO A 52 13.88 -0.53 -26.93
N ARG A 53 13.19 0.52 -27.39
CA ARG A 53 13.76 1.86 -27.58
C ARG A 53 12.66 2.91 -27.67
N ALA A 54 13.01 4.16 -27.36
CA ALA A 54 12.09 5.27 -27.51
C ALA A 54 11.52 5.37 -28.93
N GLY A 55 10.20 5.59 -29.02
CA GLY A 55 9.42 5.68 -30.24
C GLY A 55 8.92 4.35 -30.79
N LEU A 56 9.28 3.20 -30.19
CA LEU A 56 8.81 1.87 -30.59
C LEU A 56 8.25 1.11 -29.39
N ALA A 57 7.00 0.66 -29.47
CA ALA A 57 6.39 -0.15 -28.44
C ALA A 57 5.49 -1.24 -29.04
N ARG A 58 5.36 -2.35 -28.32
CA ARG A 58 4.40 -3.41 -28.61
C ARG A 58 3.51 -3.62 -27.40
N THR A 59 2.21 -3.75 -27.65
CA THR A 59 1.23 -4.09 -26.62
C THR A 59 0.75 -5.51 -26.84
N VAL A 60 0.61 -6.24 -25.74
CA VAL A 60 0.05 -7.59 -25.70
C VAL A 60 -1.09 -7.58 -24.71
N TRP A 61 -2.27 -7.99 -25.14
CA TRP A 61 -3.41 -8.22 -24.24
C TRP A 61 -3.32 -9.65 -23.72
N LEU A 62 -3.49 -9.83 -22.40
CA LEU A 62 -3.40 -11.16 -21.82
C LEU A 62 -4.67 -11.97 -22.10
N ASP A 63 -4.47 -13.22 -22.50
CA ASP A 63 -5.53 -14.19 -22.66
C ASP A 63 -5.89 -14.86 -21.32
N GLU A 64 -7.10 -15.41 -21.23
CA GLU A 64 -7.59 -16.09 -20.03
C GLU A 64 -6.78 -17.35 -19.68
N LYS A 65 -6.12 -17.96 -20.66
CA LYS A 65 -5.32 -19.19 -20.49
C LYS A 65 -3.90 -18.90 -19.99
N GLY A 66 -3.49 -17.62 -19.94
CA GLY A 66 -2.17 -17.19 -19.52
C GLY A 66 -1.03 -17.47 -20.52
N GLU A 67 -1.35 -17.81 -21.78
CA GLU A 67 -0.35 -18.15 -22.81
C GLU A 67 0.59 -16.97 -23.10
N MET A 68 0.03 -15.76 -23.22
CA MET A 68 0.78 -14.52 -23.47
C MET A 68 1.75 -14.18 -22.34
N LEU A 69 1.31 -14.35 -21.08
CA LEU A 69 2.17 -14.14 -19.92
C LEU A 69 3.25 -15.23 -19.83
N GLY A 70 2.89 -16.47 -20.17
CA GLY A 70 3.83 -17.59 -20.26
C GLY A 70 4.97 -17.32 -21.25
N ALA A 71 4.66 -16.76 -22.43
CA ALA A 71 5.64 -16.38 -23.45
C ALA A 71 6.64 -15.30 -22.99
N LEU A 72 6.30 -14.51 -21.95
CA LEU A 72 7.20 -13.52 -21.36
C LEU A 72 8.12 -14.08 -20.30
N ARG A 73 7.79 -15.24 -19.72
CA ARG A 73 8.45 -15.77 -18.51
C ARG A 73 9.96 -15.95 -18.67
N GLU A 74 10.39 -16.52 -19.80
CA GLU A 74 11.82 -16.70 -20.10
C GLU A 74 12.53 -15.34 -20.16
N PHE A 75 11.95 -14.37 -20.87
CA PHE A 75 12.51 -13.03 -20.98
C PHE A 75 12.59 -12.31 -19.63
N LEU A 76 11.51 -12.31 -18.85
CA LEU A 76 11.43 -11.60 -17.57
C LEU A 76 12.40 -12.18 -16.52
N SER A 77 12.55 -13.50 -16.47
CA SER A 77 13.42 -14.19 -15.52
C SER A 77 14.90 -14.23 -15.92
N ASP A 78 15.25 -13.87 -17.16
CA ASP A 78 16.64 -13.89 -17.65
C ASP A 78 17.46 -12.69 -17.13
N ALA A 79 18.32 -12.90 -16.13
CA ALA A 79 19.15 -11.85 -15.54
C ALA A 79 20.11 -11.17 -16.54
N ALA A 80 20.48 -11.84 -17.64
CA ALA A 80 21.37 -11.29 -18.66
C ALA A 80 20.66 -10.33 -19.63
N ARG A 81 19.33 -10.29 -19.62
CA ARG A 81 18.54 -9.34 -20.40
C ARG A 81 18.17 -8.16 -19.51
N PRO A 82 18.63 -6.93 -19.78
CA PRO A 82 18.38 -5.80 -18.90
C PRO A 82 16.97 -5.21 -19.09
N LYS A 83 16.28 -4.93 -17.99
CA LYS A 83 14.91 -4.40 -17.96
C LYS A 83 14.86 -2.99 -17.38
N ILE A 84 13.94 -2.21 -17.94
CA ILE A 84 13.46 -0.96 -17.36
C ILE A 84 12.02 -1.22 -16.90
N VAL A 85 11.72 -0.92 -15.64
CA VAL A 85 10.37 -1.00 -15.08
C VAL A 85 10.05 0.28 -14.33
N HIS A 86 8.77 0.50 -14.03
CA HIS A 86 8.38 1.58 -13.13
C HIS A 86 8.51 1.14 -11.67
N ASP A 87 7.60 0.28 -11.24
CA ASP A 87 7.58 -0.35 -9.92
C ASP A 87 8.09 -1.80 -10.03
N PRO A 88 9.30 -2.10 -9.55
CA PRO A 88 9.89 -3.44 -9.67
C PRO A 88 9.14 -4.47 -8.82
N LYS A 89 8.63 -4.07 -7.65
CA LYS A 89 7.89 -4.97 -6.74
C LYS A 89 6.56 -5.36 -7.38
N LEU A 90 5.78 -4.38 -7.84
CA LEU A 90 4.50 -4.64 -8.51
C LEU A 90 4.70 -5.45 -9.80
N CYS A 91 5.73 -5.14 -10.58
CA CYS A 91 6.04 -5.87 -11.80
C CYS A 91 6.30 -7.37 -11.51
N GLU A 92 7.14 -7.66 -10.51
CA GLU A 92 7.41 -9.04 -10.11
C GLU A 92 6.19 -9.72 -9.48
N LEU A 93 5.41 -9.01 -8.67
CA LEU A 93 4.20 -9.53 -8.02
C LEU A 93 3.19 -10.04 -9.06
N LEU A 94 2.99 -9.26 -10.13
CA LEU A 94 2.04 -9.51 -11.21
C LEU A 94 2.54 -10.52 -12.26
N ALA A 95 3.81 -10.45 -12.64
CA ALA A 95 4.35 -11.25 -13.74
C ALA A 95 5.08 -12.53 -13.31
N GLY A 96 5.35 -12.70 -12.02
CA GLY A 96 6.19 -13.77 -11.52
C GLY A 96 7.68 -13.38 -11.46
N PRO A 97 8.60 -14.36 -11.40
CA PRO A 97 10.03 -14.08 -11.24
C PRO A 97 10.57 -13.08 -12.26
N LEU A 98 11.19 -12.00 -11.76
CA LEU A 98 11.72 -10.91 -12.55
C LEU A 98 13.19 -10.70 -12.18
N ALA A 99 14.05 -10.68 -13.20
CA ALA A 99 15.49 -10.50 -13.03
C ALA A 99 16.04 -9.52 -14.06
N GLY A 100 17.28 -9.06 -13.85
CA GLY A 100 17.97 -8.14 -14.77
C GLY A 100 17.38 -6.73 -14.76
N ILE A 101 16.65 -6.33 -13.71
CA ILE A 101 16.17 -4.95 -13.59
C ILE A 101 17.37 -4.02 -13.44
N ARG A 102 17.53 -3.10 -14.38
CA ARG A 102 18.59 -2.09 -14.37
C ARG A 102 18.07 -0.71 -13.98
N HIS A 103 16.81 -0.44 -14.29
CA HIS A 103 16.17 0.84 -14.01
C HIS A 103 14.77 0.60 -13.45
N ALA A 104 14.52 1.17 -12.27
CA ALA A 104 13.21 1.21 -11.62
C ALA A 104 12.85 2.69 -11.41
N THR A 105 12.04 3.24 -12.31
CA THR A 105 11.83 4.70 -12.35
C THR A 105 11.04 5.22 -11.16
N LEU A 106 10.18 4.40 -10.53
CA LEU A 106 9.53 4.72 -9.26
C LEU A 106 10.58 4.96 -8.16
N LEU A 107 11.53 4.05 -8.02
CA LEU A 107 12.58 4.12 -7.00
C LEU A 107 13.53 5.30 -7.26
N TYR A 108 13.91 5.55 -8.52
CA TYR A 108 14.69 6.74 -8.85
C TYR A 108 13.94 8.03 -8.51
N ALA A 109 12.67 8.14 -8.89
CA ALA A 109 11.86 9.32 -8.61
C ALA A 109 11.70 9.57 -7.10
N TYR A 110 11.57 8.50 -6.32
CA TYR A 110 11.51 8.55 -4.85
C TYR A 110 12.84 8.99 -4.26
N LEU A 111 13.94 8.32 -4.60
CA LEU A 111 15.29 8.65 -4.13
C LEU A 111 15.67 10.10 -4.35
N LEU A 112 15.35 10.64 -5.53
CA LEU A 112 15.65 12.03 -5.88
C LEU A 112 14.82 13.03 -5.08
N ARG A 113 13.56 12.71 -4.74
CA ARG A 113 12.61 13.65 -4.11
C ARG A 113 11.59 12.94 -3.20
N PRO A 114 12.00 12.39 -2.04
CA PRO A 114 11.14 11.54 -1.20
C PRO A 114 9.99 12.30 -0.52
N THR A 115 10.03 13.64 -0.50
CA THR A 115 8.97 14.50 0.03
C THR A 115 7.84 14.75 -0.98
N THR A 116 7.98 14.27 -2.22
CA THR A 116 6.92 14.42 -3.22
C THR A 116 5.74 13.51 -2.86
N ALA A 117 4.52 14.02 -3.01
CA ALA A 117 3.32 13.27 -2.64
C ALA A 117 3.13 11.97 -3.45
N LYS A 118 3.57 11.97 -4.72
CA LYS A 118 3.33 10.87 -5.66
C LYS A 118 4.53 10.61 -6.56
N HIS A 119 4.70 9.34 -6.89
CA HIS A 119 5.76 8.82 -7.74
C HIS A 119 5.24 7.93 -8.87
N ASP A 120 3.92 7.90 -9.11
CA ASP A 120 3.35 7.16 -10.24
C ASP A 120 3.87 7.68 -11.59
N LEU A 121 3.76 6.83 -12.62
CA LEU A 121 4.37 7.11 -13.91
C LEU A 121 3.89 8.43 -14.52
N ALA A 122 2.60 8.76 -14.38
CA ALA A 122 2.03 9.98 -14.97
C ALA A 122 2.65 11.23 -14.33
N ASP A 123 2.75 11.26 -13.00
CA ASP A 123 3.38 12.35 -12.26
C ASP A 123 4.88 12.47 -12.56
N VAL A 124 5.58 11.34 -12.70
CA VAL A 124 7.02 11.33 -13.01
C VAL A 124 7.26 11.82 -14.44
N VAL A 125 6.44 11.40 -15.42
CA VAL A 125 6.49 11.88 -16.81
C VAL A 125 6.25 13.39 -16.86
N ALA A 126 5.19 13.88 -16.22
CA ALA A 126 4.87 15.31 -16.21
C ALA A 126 6.04 16.15 -15.66
N ARG A 127 6.63 15.71 -14.55
CA ARG A 127 7.66 16.46 -13.85
C ARG A 127 9.01 16.51 -14.57
N HIS A 128 9.39 15.45 -15.28
CA HIS A 128 10.73 15.34 -15.89
C HIS A 128 10.73 15.55 -17.41
N LEU A 129 9.59 15.33 -18.07
CA LEU A 129 9.46 15.45 -19.52
C LEU A 129 8.52 16.56 -19.96
N ASN A 130 7.81 17.22 -19.03
CA ASN A 130 6.79 18.22 -19.32
C ASN A 130 5.76 17.71 -20.34
N ALA A 131 5.32 16.46 -20.14
CA ALA A 131 4.39 15.74 -21.02
C ALA A 131 3.28 15.08 -20.18
N ALA A 132 2.16 14.76 -20.81
CA ALA A 132 1.09 13.96 -20.20
C ALA A 132 0.94 12.64 -20.96
N LEU A 133 0.56 11.58 -20.25
CA LEU A 133 0.16 10.33 -20.87
C LEU A 133 -1.17 10.53 -21.60
N SER A 134 -1.23 10.20 -22.88
CA SER A 134 -2.47 10.21 -23.66
C SER A 134 -3.35 8.99 -23.40
N GLY A 135 -2.78 7.92 -22.82
CA GLY A 135 -3.44 6.65 -22.59
C GLY A 135 -3.35 5.69 -23.77
N ALA A 136 -2.60 6.05 -24.82
CA ALA A 136 -2.38 5.19 -25.98
C ALA A 136 -1.65 3.89 -25.60
N ALA A 137 -2.03 2.78 -26.23
CA ALA A 137 -1.38 1.49 -26.00
C ALA A 137 0.11 1.53 -26.39
N GLY A 138 0.97 1.07 -25.50
CA GLY A 138 2.43 1.03 -25.70
C GLY A 138 3.16 2.29 -25.24
N GLU A 139 2.41 3.37 -24.97
CA GLU A 139 2.96 4.66 -24.57
C GLU A 139 3.70 4.61 -23.24
N ARG A 140 3.25 3.80 -22.27
CA ARG A 140 3.86 3.76 -20.93
C ARG A 140 5.23 3.12 -20.96
N ALA A 141 5.39 2.02 -21.69
CA ALA A 141 6.70 1.41 -21.90
C ALA A 141 7.65 2.34 -22.69
N ASP A 142 7.13 3.09 -23.68
CA ASP A 142 7.93 4.11 -24.37
C ASP A 142 8.40 5.24 -23.42
N PHE A 143 7.51 5.75 -22.57
CA PHE A 143 7.91 6.78 -21.61
C PHE A 143 8.93 6.27 -20.59
N LEU A 144 8.88 5.00 -20.21
CA LEU A 144 9.93 4.38 -19.41
C LEU A 144 11.30 4.42 -20.10
N GLN A 145 11.37 4.11 -21.41
CA GLN A 145 12.60 4.25 -22.19
C GLN A 145 13.16 5.68 -22.17
N ARG A 146 12.28 6.69 -22.19
CA ARG A 146 12.68 8.11 -22.17
C ARG A 146 13.10 8.58 -20.78
N LEU A 147 12.43 8.08 -19.75
CA LEU A 147 12.63 8.50 -18.35
C LEU A 147 13.88 7.89 -17.74
N ALA A 148 14.09 6.58 -17.94
CA ALA A 148 15.15 5.83 -17.28
C ALA A 148 16.55 6.48 -17.40
N PRO A 149 17.05 6.87 -18.59
CA PRO A 149 18.38 7.47 -18.70
C PRO A 149 18.46 8.85 -18.02
N LYS A 150 17.39 9.65 -18.05
CA LYS A 150 17.36 10.97 -17.40
C LYS A 150 17.42 10.85 -15.88
N LEU A 151 16.51 10.04 -15.31
CA LEU A 151 16.46 9.80 -13.87
C LEU A 151 17.76 9.15 -13.38
N ARG A 152 18.33 8.23 -14.15
CA ARG A 152 19.60 7.61 -13.82
C ARG A 152 20.73 8.62 -13.74
N ALA A 153 20.83 9.53 -14.72
CA ALA A 153 21.84 10.58 -14.71
C ALA A 153 21.71 11.51 -13.49
N GLU A 154 20.48 11.87 -13.09
CA GLU A 154 20.24 12.66 -11.87
C GLU A 154 20.64 11.90 -10.59
N VAL A 155 20.33 10.59 -10.53
CA VAL A 155 20.72 9.72 -9.40
C VAL A 155 22.24 9.60 -9.29
N ASP A 156 22.92 9.40 -10.41
CA ASP A 156 24.38 9.35 -10.45
C ASP A 156 24.99 10.71 -10.04
N ALA A 157 24.45 11.83 -10.54
CA ALA A 157 24.91 13.17 -10.21
C ALA A 157 24.77 13.53 -8.72
N GLN A 158 23.80 12.94 -8.03
CA GLN A 158 23.62 13.11 -6.57
C GLN A 158 24.34 12.03 -5.73
N GLY A 159 25.07 11.11 -6.37
CA GLY A 159 25.77 10.02 -5.67
C GLY A 159 24.86 8.96 -5.06
N LEU A 160 23.60 8.86 -5.52
CA LEU A 160 22.58 7.96 -4.95
C LEU A 160 22.58 6.57 -5.60
N ALA A 161 23.43 6.34 -6.61
CA ALA A 161 23.46 5.08 -7.35
C ALA A 161 23.80 3.85 -6.49
N ASN A 162 24.69 4.01 -5.50
CA ASN A 162 25.01 2.92 -4.57
C ASN A 162 23.81 2.56 -3.70
N LEU A 163 23.13 3.56 -3.14
CA LEU A 163 21.94 3.37 -2.30
C LEU A 163 20.84 2.61 -3.08
N TYR A 164 20.58 3.04 -4.32
CA TYR A 164 19.67 2.34 -5.22
C TYR A 164 20.06 0.86 -5.42
N ALA A 165 21.32 0.60 -5.75
CA ALA A 165 21.79 -0.72 -6.14
C ALA A 165 21.92 -1.70 -4.96
N THR A 166 22.28 -1.22 -3.76
CA THR A 166 22.55 -2.08 -2.60
C THR A 166 21.38 -2.16 -1.62
N MET A 167 20.41 -1.25 -1.70
CA MET A 167 19.30 -1.17 -0.74
C MET A 167 17.93 -1.23 -1.42
N ASP A 168 17.55 -0.21 -2.20
CA ASP A 168 16.16 -0.08 -2.67
C ASP A 168 15.78 -1.14 -3.70
N LEU A 169 16.63 -1.36 -4.70
CA LEU A 169 16.35 -2.34 -5.75
C LEU A 169 16.35 -3.78 -5.19
N PRO A 170 17.34 -4.22 -4.37
CA PRO A 170 17.31 -5.55 -3.76
C PRO A 170 16.17 -5.77 -2.76
N LEU A 171 15.62 -4.70 -2.17
CA LEU A 171 14.48 -4.80 -1.25
C LEU A 171 13.16 -5.12 -1.98
N ALA A 172 12.99 -4.70 -3.24
CA ALA A 172 11.79 -4.97 -4.03
C ALA A 172 11.39 -6.47 -4.08
N PRO A 173 12.26 -7.41 -4.51
CA PRO A 173 11.92 -8.84 -4.53
C PRO A 173 11.68 -9.42 -3.13
N ILE A 174 12.31 -8.87 -2.08
CA ILE A 174 12.05 -9.28 -0.69
C ILE A 174 10.61 -8.93 -0.31
N LEU A 175 10.19 -7.69 -0.58
CA LEU A 175 8.82 -7.26 -0.30
C LEU A 175 7.80 -8.03 -1.13
N THR A 176 8.08 -8.32 -2.41
CA THR A 176 7.20 -9.17 -3.23
C THR A 176 6.98 -10.53 -2.59
N ARG A 177 8.03 -11.17 -2.03
CA ARG A 177 7.89 -12.44 -1.32
C ARG A 177 7.09 -12.29 -0.02
N MET A 178 7.35 -11.24 0.76
CA MET A 178 6.60 -10.98 1.99
C MET A 178 5.11 -10.77 1.73
N GLU A 179 4.75 -10.02 0.67
CA GLU A 179 3.37 -9.82 0.27
C GLU A 179 2.72 -11.11 -0.22
N ARG A 180 3.42 -11.91 -1.03
CA ARG A 180 2.93 -13.22 -1.51
C ARG A 180 2.74 -14.23 -0.39
N ASP A 181 3.64 -14.27 0.58
CA ASP A 181 3.52 -15.16 1.73
C ASP A 181 2.31 -14.76 2.58
N GLY A 182 2.06 -13.46 2.77
CA GLY A 182 0.98 -12.96 3.59
C GLY A 182 1.05 -13.42 5.06
N VAL A 183 0.02 -13.13 5.83
CA VAL A 183 -0.06 -13.52 7.25
C VAL A 183 -1.35 -14.28 7.54
N LEU A 184 -1.24 -15.36 8.31
CA LEU A 184 -2.39 -16.14 8.74
C LEU A 184 -3.08 -15.46 9.93
N VAL A 185 -4.39 -15.42 9.88
CA VAL A 185 -5.24 -14.80 10.89
C VAL A 185 -6.36 -15.76 11.24
N ASP A 186 -6.73 -15.83 12.52
CA ASP A 186 -7.89 -16.59 13.01
C ASP A 186 -9.16 -15.74 12.88
N PRO A 187 -10.04 -16.01 11.90
CA PRO A 187 -11.26 -15.23 11.72
C PRO A 187 -12.25 -15.41 12.88
N ALA A 188 -12.33 -16.60 13.48
CA ALA A 188 -13.26 -16.86 14.58
C ALA A 188 -12.87 -16.10 15.85
N ALA A 189 -11.56 -15.97 16.10
CA ALA A 189 -11.05 -15.13 17.18
C ALA A 189 -11.43 -13.64 16.98
N LEU A 190 -11.31 -13.14 15.75
CA LEU A 190 -11.69 -11.76 15.42
C LEU A 190 -13.19 -11.51 15.49
N GLU A 191 -14.02 -12.44 15.02
CA GLU A 191 -15.49 -12.34 15.10
C GLU A 191 -15.96 -12.31 16.56
N LYS A 192 -15.42 -13.19 17.40
CA LYS A 192 -15.72 -13.20 18.84
C LYS A 192 -15.33 -11.88 19.51
N MET A 193 -14.17 -11.35 19.14
CA MET A 193 -13.67 -10.06 19.64
C MET A 193 -14.56 -8.90 19.19
N SER A 194 -14.99 -8.90 17.92
CA SER A 194 -15.93 -7.91 17.38
C SER A 194 -17.24 -7.89 18.18
N ALA A 195 -17.84 -9.05 18.46
CA ALA A 195 -19.07 -9.14 19.25
C ALA A 195 -18.88 -8.65 20.70
N THR A 196 -17.73 -8.94 21.30
CA THR A 196 -17.39 -8.46 22.64
C THR A 196 -17.25 -6.94 22.65
N MET A 197 -16.50 -6.38 21.70
CA MET A 197 -16.32 -4.93 21.55
C MET A 197 -17.65 -4.22 21.29
N GLU A 198 -18.55 -4.79 20.49
CA GLU A 198 -19.88 -4.21 20.23
C GLU A 198 -20.70 -4.04 21.52
N THR A 199 -20.62 -5.03 22.41
CA THR A 199 -21.32 -5.01 23.70
C THR A 199 -20.78 -3.89 24.60
N GLU A 200 -19.45 -3.78 24.71
CA GLU A 200 -18.79 -2.73 25.50
C GLU A 200 -19.02 -1.33 24.92
N ILE A 201 -18.97 -1.18 23.59
CA ILE A 201 -19.28 0.07 22.89
C ILE A 201 -20.71 0.50 23.20
N SER A 202 -21.66 -0.44 23.17
CA SER A 202 -23.07 -0.16 23.50
C SER A 202 -23.25 0.27 24.96
N HIS A 203 -22.51 -0.33 25.89
CA HIS A 203 -22.53 0.04 27.29
C HIS A 203 -21.96 1.45 27.52
N LEU A 204 -20.77 1.74 26.97
CA LEU A 204 -20.15 3.06 27.03
C LEU A 204 -21.05 4.14 26.41
N GLN A 205 -21.68 3.85 25.28
CA GLN A 205 -22.58 4.79 24.61
C GLN A 205 -23.78 5.16 25.49
N LYS A 206 -24.41 4.17 26.14
CA LYS A 206 -25.52 4.42 27.08
C LYS A 206 -25.07 5.30 28.25
N HIS A 207 -23.92 4.99 28.85
CA HIS A 207 -23.38 5.79 29.95
C HIS A 207 -23.03 7.23 29.52
N ILE A 208 -22.48 7.40 28.32
CA ILE A 208 -22.25 8.73 27.73
C ILE A 208 -23.57 9.50 27.53
N PHE A 209 -24.64 8.83 27.10
CA PHE A 209 -25.96 9.44 26.91
C PHE A 209 -26.63 9.85 28.22
N GLU A 210 -26.46 9.03 29.26
CA GLU A 210 -26.94 9.34 30.61
C GLU A 210 -26.23 10.60 31.17
N LEU A 211 -24.90 10.67 31.03
CA LEU A 211 -24.12 11.82 31.48
C LEU A 211 -24.33 13.09 30.64
N SER A 212 -24.65 12.95 29.35
CA SER A 212 -24.91 14.10 28.47
C SER A 212 -26.35 14.63 28.56
N GLY A 213 -27.28 13.83 29.09
CA GLY A 213 -28.71 14.11 29.12
C GLY A 213 -29.39 14.07 27.74
N SER A 214 -28.73 13.55 26.70
CA SER A 214 -29.31 13.42 25.35
C SER A 214 -28.53 12.44 24.47
N GLU A 215 -29.21 11.76 23.57
CA GLU A 215 -28.57 10.93 22.55
C GLU A 215 -27.91 11.79 21.44
N PHE A 216 -26.75 11.35 20.97
CA PHE A 216 -26.01 11.97 19.87
C PHE A 216 -25.00 10.99 19.26
N ASN A 217 -24.41 11.34 18.13
CA ASN A 217 -23.30 10.57 17.55
C ASN A 217 -21.99 10.90 18.27
N VAL A 218 -21.54 10.01 19.15
CA VAL A 218 -20.28 10.14 19.93
C VAL A 218 -19.03 10.26 19.04
N ASN A 219 -19.08 9.69 17.83
CA ASN A 219 -18.00 9.82 16.85
C ASN A 219 -17.99 11.17 16.13
N SER A 220 -19.08 11.94 16.15
CA SER A 220 -19.17 13.27 15.53
C SER A 220 -18.43 14.32 16.38
N PRO A 221 -17.31 14.90 15.90
CA PRO A 221 -16.58 15.91 16.66
C PRO A 221 -17.43 17.14 16.97
N GLN A 222 -18.34 17.50 16.06
CA GLN A 222 -19.22 18.66 16.19
C GLN A 222 -20.27 18.44 17.29
N GLN A 223 -21.02 17.33 17.23
CA GLN A 223 -22.05 17.05 18.23
C GLN A 223 -21.43 16.86 19.62
N LEU A 224 -20.29 16.17 19.70
CA LEU A 224 -19.57 16.04 20.95
C LEU A 224 -19.09 17.40 21.51
N ALA A 225 -18.62 18.31 20.65
CA ALA A 225 -18.20 19.64 21.09
C ALA A 225 -19.38 20.44 21.67
N GLU A 226 -20.56 20.36 21.06
CA GLU A 226 -21.78 21.00 21.59
C GLU A 226 -22.13 20.45 22.98
N ILE A 227 -22.06 19.13 23.18
CA ILE A 227 -22.30 18.52 24.50
C ILE A 227 -21.27 19.00 25.54
N LEU A 228 -19.97 18.91 25.22
CA LEU A 228 -18.90 19.21 26.17
C LEU A 228 -18.85 20.68 26.57
N PHE A 229 -18.96 21.59 25.60
CA PHE A 229 -18.69 23.01 25.80
C PHE A 229 -19.97 23.83 26.01
N ASP A 230 -21.08 23.45 25.38
CA ASP A 230 -22.31 24.26 25.40
C ASP A 230 -23.32 23.73 26.41
N LYS A 231 -23.44 22.41 26.60
CA LYS A 231 -24.33 21.83 27.62
C LYS A 231 -23.66 21.63 28.97
N LEU A 232 -22.49 20.99 28.98
CA LEU A 232 -21.76 20.69 30.22
C LEU A 232 -20.84 21.82 30.67
N HIS A 233 -20.67 22.85 29.84
CA HIS A 233 -19.84 24.03 30.12
C HIS A 233 -18.41 23.72 30.59
N LEU A 234 -17.84 22.62 30.09
CA LEU A 234 -16.47 22.23 30.43
C LEU A 234 -15.48 23.16 29.74
N ALA A 235 -14.43 23.58 30.44
CA ALA A 235 -13.44 24.52 29.90
C ALA A 235 -12.05 23.88 29.93
N PRO A 236 -11.34 23.77 28.77
CA PRO A 236 -9.97 23.29 28.77
C PRO A 236 -9.05 24.16 29.62
N SER A 237 -8.03 23.56 30.22
CA SER A 237 -7.06 24.26 31.04
C SER A 237 -6.32 25.36 30.27
N LYS A 238 -5.72 26.31 31.01
CA LYS A 238 -5.00 27.45 30.41
C LYS A 238 -3.91 27.02 29.41
N LYS A 239 -3.33 25.83 29.58
CA LYS A 239 -2.29 25.29 28.68
C LYS A 239 -2.82 24.94 27.29
N ILE A 240 -4.07 24.50 27.18
CA ILE A 240 -4.66 23.99 25.93
C ILE A 240 -5.80 24.92 25.43
N ARG A 241 -5.94 26.10 26.05
CA ARG A 241 -6.99 27.09 25.76
C ARG A 241 -7.05 27.54 24.29
N ALA A 242 -5.95 27.48 23.55
CA ALA A 242 -5.93 27.78 22.11
C ALA A 242 -6.79 26.79 21.28
N LYS A 243 -7.09 25.59 21.82
CA LYS A 243 -7.95 24.56 21.22
C LYS A 243 -9.31 24.46 21.93
N ALA A 244 -9.88 25.59 22.36
CA ALA A 244 -11.02 25.66 23.29
C ALA A 244 -12.26 24.82 22.93
N ARG A 245 -12.50 24.52 21.64
CA ARG A 245 -13.62 23.65 21.19
C ARG A 245 -13.18 22.37 20.46
N SER A 246 -11.93 21.94 20.65
CA SER A 246 -11.44 20.71 20.03
C SER A 246 -11.85 19.48 20.83
N THR A 247 -12.13 18.38 20.14
CA THR A 247 -12.38 17.06 20.76
C THR A 247 -11.23 16.08 20.49
N ALA A 248 -10.01 16.61 20.28
CA ALA A 248 -8.80 15.80 20.17
C ALA A 248 -8.48 15.09 21.50
N ALA A 249 -7.74 13.98 21.43
CA ALA A 249 -7.44 13.14 22.59
C ALA A 249 -6.84 13.94 23.76
N GLU A 250 -5.83 14.78 23.48
CA GLU A 250 -5.18 15.66 24.45
C GLU A 250 -6.17 16.60 25.19
N VAL A 251 -7.20 17.10 24.49
CA VAL A 251 -8.22 17.95 25.10
C VAL A 251 -9.19 17.12 25.94
N LEU A 252 -9.61 15.95 25.45
CA LEU A 252 -10.49 15.06 26.21
C LEU A 252 -9.82 14.54 27.49
N GLU A 253 -8.51 14.28 27.47
CA GLU A 253 -7.74 13.91 28.65
C GLU A 253 -7.69 15.03 29.70
N ASP A 254 -7.54 16.28 29.27
CA ASP A 254 -7.57 17.45 30.17
C ASP A 254 -8.98 17.67 30.75
N LEU A 255 -10.01 17.55 29.91
CA LEU A 255 -11.41 17.66 30.37
C LEU A 255 -11.82 16.50 31.28
N ALA A 256 -11.21 15.32 31.13
CA ALA A 256 -11.45 14.16 31.98
C ALA A 256 -11.07 14.38 33.45
N LEU A 257 -10.25 15.41 33.74
CA LEU A 257 -9.94 15.82 35.12
C LEU A 257 -11.11 16.56 35.78
N GLN A 258 -12.05 17.07 35.00
CA GLN A 258 -13.20 17.86 35.46
C GLN A 258 -14.51 17.08 35.43
N HIS A 259 -14.63 16.14 34.49
CA HIS A 259 -15.86 15.39 34.26
C HIS A 259 -15.54 13.98 33.75
N GLU A 260 -16.39 13.00 34.05
CA GLU A 260 -16.18 11.60 33.65
C GLU A 260 -16.39 11.38 32.13
N LEU A 261 -17.41 12.01 31.54
CA LEU A 261 -17.79 11.86 30.12
C LEU A 261 -16.61 11.90 29.13
N PRO A 262 -15.68 12.88 29.17
CA PRO A 262 -14.52 12.88 28.27
C PRO A 262 -13.66 11.61 28.31
N ARG A 263 -13.48 10.97 29.49
CA ARG A 263 -12.76 9.70 29.61
C ARG A 263 -13.50 8.58 28.88
N LEU A 264 -14.81 8.47 29.11
CA LEU A 264 -15.64 7.45 28.45
C LEU A 264 -15.66 7.61 26.94
N VAL A 265 -15.63 8.86 26.45
CA VAL A 265 -15.54 9.14 25.01
C VAL A 265 -14.19 8.70 24.43
N LEU A 266 -13.09 8.85 25.16
CA LEU A 266 -11.79 8.32 24.74
C LEU A 266 -11.84 6.80 24.61
N ASP A 267 -12.37 6.11 25.63
CA ASP A 267 -12.50 4.65 25.66
C ASP A 267 -13.42 4.16 24.52
N PHE A 268 -14.56 4.83 24.32
CA PHE A 268 -15.50 4.55 23.24
C PHE A 268 -14.86 4.69 21.85
N ARG A 269 -14.09 5.77 21.62
CA ARG A 269 -13.43 6.00 20.33
C ARG A 269 -12.30 5.01 20.08
N GLU A 270 -11.54 4.64 21.12
CA GLU A 270 -10.52 3.61 21.01
C GLU A 270 -11.14 2.27 20.62
N LEU A 271 -12.15 1.81 21.36
CA LEU A 271 -12.85 0.56 21.08
C LEU A 271 -13.51 0.57 19.69
N SER A 272 -14.22 1.64 19.35
CA SER A 272 -14.87 1.78 18.04
C SER A 272 -13.85 1.71 16.90
N LYS A 273 -12.70 2.37 17.05
CA LYS A 273 -11.61 2.31 16.06
C LYS A 273 -11.03 0.90 15.96
N LEU A 274 -10.71 0.26 17.09
CA LEU A 274 -10.17 -1.11 17.10
C LEU A 274 -11.12 -2.10 16.45
N LYS A 275 -12.41 -2.01 16.75
CA LYS A 275 -13.44 -2.85 16.16
C LYS A 275 -13.53 -2.64 14.64
N SER A 276 -13.82 -1.41 14.21
CA SER A 276 -14.03 -1.09 12.80
C SER A 276 -12.79 -1.28 11.92
N THR A 277 -11.60 -0.93 12.43
CA THR A 277 -10.35 -0.96 11.66
C THR A 277 -9.75 -2.35 11.62
N TYR A 278 -9.96 -3.16 12.65
CA TYR A 278 -9.31 -4.47 12.77
C TYR A 278 -10.31 -5.62 12.89
N ALA A 279 -11.11 -5.68 13.96
CA ALA A 279 -11.96 -6.84 14.23
C ALA A 279 -13.00 -7.10 13.11
N ASP A 280 -13.60 -6.04 12.56
CA ASP A 280 -14.61 -6.13 11.49
C ASP A 280 -13.99 -6.15 10.08
N ALA A 281 -12.82 -5.52 9.91
CA ALA A 281 -12.21 -5.32 8.60
C ALA A 281 -11.26 -6.47 8.21
N LEU A 282 -10.42 -6.95 9.13
CA LEU A 282 -9.42 -7.99 8.82
C LEU A 282 -10.05 -9.29 8.28
N PRO A 283 -11.18 -9.82 8.81
CA PRO A 283 -11.77 -11.04 8.27
C PRO A 283 -12.19 -10.89 6.80
N LYS A 284 -12.59 -9.69 6.39
CA LYS A 284 -13.00 -9.38 5.01
C LYS A 284 -11.82 -9.25 4.04
N LEU A 285 -10.60 -9.15 4.57
CA LEU A 285 -9.36 -9.04 3.79
C LEU A 285 -8.61 -10.38 3.71
N ILE A 286 -9.20 -11.46 4.22
CA ILE A 286 -8.65 -12.81 4.07
C ILE A 286 -8.86 -13.25 2.63
N HIS A 287 -7.76 -13.50 1.92
CA HIS A 287 -7.82 -13.94 0.54
C HIS A 287 -8.41 -15.36 0.45
N PRO A 288 -9.39 -15.60 -0.45
CA PRO A 288 -10.20 -16.81 -0.44
C PRO A 288 -9.41 -18.09 -0.75
N GLU A 289 -8.34 -18.00 -1.55
CA GLU A 289 -7.54 -19.17 -1.94
C GLU A 289 -6.40 -19.49 -0.96
N THR A 290 -5.78 -18.47 -0.37
CA THR A 290 -4.60 -18.64 0.49
C THR A 290 -4.98 -18.70 1.97
N HIS A 291 -6.19 -18.22 2.31
CA HIS A 291 -6.68 -18.02 3.68
C HIS A 291 -5.75 -17.12 4.52
N ARG A 292 -5.10 -16.15 3.87
CA ARG A 292 -4.15 -15.23 4.50
C ARG A 292 -4.48 -13.79 4.11
N ILE A 293 -4.01 -12.85 4.92
CA ILE A 293 -4.06 -11.42 4.61
C ILE A 293 -2.76 -11.02 3.92
N HIS A 294 -2.89 -10.38 2.76
CA HIS A 294 -1.76 -9.93 1.94
C HIS A 294 -1.68 -8.40 1.98
N THR A 295 -1.01 -7.85 3.00
CA THR A 295 -0.82 -6.39 3.12
C THR A 295 0.07 -5.86 1.99
N ARG A 296 -0.20 -4.63 1.53
CA ARG A 296 0.67 -3.92 0.59
C ARG A 296 1.75 -3.15 1.36
N LEU A 297 3.01 -3.45 1.08
CA LEU A 297 4.19 -2.79 1.62
C LEU A 297 4.80 -1.84 0.59
N SER A 298 4.87 -0.55 0.89
CA SER A 298 5.46 0.45 -0.01
C SER A 298 6.79 0.97 0.53
N GLN A 299 7.81 0.99 -0.34
CA GLN A 299 9.12 1.60 -0.07
C GLN A 299 9.09 3.12 -0.28
N THR A 300 8.14 3.60 -1.07
CA THR A 300 8.08 5.00 -1.52
C THR A 300 6.92 5.76 -0.90
N GLY A 301 6.36 5.24 0.20
CA GLY A 301 5.16 5.79 0.83
C GLY A 301 5.43 6.82 1.94
N THR A 302 6.64 6.88 2.49
CA THR A 302 7.01 7.83 3.54
C THR A 302 8.20 8.68 3.12
N ALA A 303 8.26 9.94 3.55
CA ALA A 303 9.42 10.80 3.24
C ALA A 303 10.70 10.41 4.00
N THR A 304 10.57 9.60 5.06
CA THR A 304 11.68 9.23 5.95
C THR A 304 12.40 7.95 5.54
N GLY A 305 11.99 7.31 4.45
CA GLY A 305 12.56 6.03 4.00
C GLY A 305 11.99 4.79 4.71
N ARG A 306 11.04 4.97 5.64
CA ARG A 306 10.38 3.82 6.29
C ARG A 306 9.38 3.18 5.33
N LEU A 307 9.26 1.86 5.41
CA LEU A 307 8.17 1.14 4.76
C LEU A 307 6.83 1.65 5.29
N SER A 308 5.83 1.77 4.42
CA SER A 308 4.43 1.90 4.82
C SER A 308 3.63 0.64 4.48
N SER A 309 2.56 0.39 5.23
CA SER A 309 1.64 -0.73 5.03
C SER A 309 0.22 -0.22 4.76
N SER A 310 -0.47 -0.82 3.79
CA SER A 310 -1.86 -0.50 3.46
C SER A 310 -2.66 -1.75 3.09
N THR A 311 -3.99 -1.66 3.22
CA THR A 311 -4.95 -2.70 2.82
C THR A 311 -4.63 -4.11 3.37
N PRO A 312 -4.55 -4.31 4.70
CA PRO A 312 -4.69 -3.33 5.79
C PRO A 312 -3.34 -2.73 6.22
N ASN A 313 -3.37 -1.64 7.00
CA ASN A 313 -2.17 -1.10 7.64
C ASN A 313 -1.83 -1.89 8.91
N LEU A 314 -0.92 -2.85 8.79
CA LEU A 314 -0.49 -3.71 9.91
C LEU A 314 0.47 -3.02 10.88
N GLN A 315 1.05 -1.87 10.51
CA GLN A 315 1.99 -1.14 11.36
C GLN A 315 1.28 -0.37 12.48
N ASN A 316 0.00 -0.03 12.29
CA ASN A 316 -0.77 0.78 13.22
C ASN A 316 -1.51 -0.03 14.31
N ILE A 317 -1.35 -1.37 14.34
CA ILE A 317 -1.99 -2.19 15.37
C ILE A 317 -1.36 -1.88 16.73
N PRO A 318 -2.13 -1.42 17.74
CA PRO A 318 -1.56 -1.01 19.02
C PRO A 318 -0.79 -2.14 19.71
N VAL A 319 0.40 -1.81 20.21
CA VAL A 319 1.33 -2.78 20.81
C VAL A 319 1.22 -2.87 22.33
N ARG A 320 0.86 -1.76 22.98
CA ARG A 320 0.94 -1.60 24.45
C ARG A 320 -0.39 -1.76 25.17
N THR A 321 -1.50 -1.85 24.44
CA THR A 321 -2.84 -1.99 25.04
C THR A 321 -3.25 -3.45 25.10
N GLU A 322 -4.09 -3.82 26.07
CA GLU A 322 -4.62 -5.19 26.18
C GLU A 322 -5.42 -5.58 24.93
N LEU A 323 -6.33 -4.71 24.49
CA LEU A 323 -7.11 -4.92 23.27
C LEU A 323 -6.23 -5.02 22.02
N GLY A 324 -5.18 -4.20 21.92
CA GLY A 324 -4.21 -4.31 20.84
C GLY A 324 -3.47 -5.65 20.86
N ARG A 325 -3.06 -6.14 22.02
CA ARG A 325 -2.46 -7.47 22.19
C ARG A 325 -3.42 -8.59 21.80
N GLN A 326 -4.71 -8.48 22.12
CA GLN A 326 -5.72 -9.44 21.70
C GLN A 326 -5.88 -9.48 20.18
N ILE A 327 -5.93 -8.31 19.50
CA ILE A 327 -5.94 -8.26 18.03
C ILE A 327 -4.70 -8.94 17.45
N ARG A 328 -3.52 -8.69 18.03
CA ARG A 328 -2.27 -9.33 17.59
C ARG A 328 -2.27 -10.84 17.83
N ALA A 329 -2.93 -11.33 18.89
CA ALA A 329 -3.07 -12.75 19.16
C ALA A 329 -3.93 -13.48 18.12
N ALA A 330 -4.75 -12.76 17.34
CA ALA A 330 -5.46 -13.34 16.21
C ALA A 330 -4.54 -13.62 15.01
N PHE A 331 -3.34 -13.05 14.96
CA PHE A 331 -2.33 -13.40 13.97
C PHE A 331 -1.61 -14.66 14.45
N VAL A 332 -1.76 -15.75 13.71
CA VAL A 332 -1.36 -17.09 14.17
C VAL A 332 -0.34 -17.72 13.23
N ALA A 333 0.44 -18.67 13.74
CA ALA A 333 1.30 -19.48 12.90
C ALA A 333 0.50 -20.62 12.25
N PRO A 334 0.87 -21.08 11.05
CA PRO A 334 0.35 -22.31 10.49
C PRO A 334 0.75 -23.52 11.37
N HIS A 335 0.02 -24.63 11.23
CA HIS A 335 0.28 -25.85 12.00
C HIS A 335 1.74 -26.32 11.86
N GLY A 336 2.38 -26.61 12.99
CA GLY A 336 3.79 -27.04 13.05
C GLY A 336 4.80 -25.89 13.02
N CYS A 337 4.36 -24.64 12.93
CA CYS A 337 5.21 -23.44 12.96
C CYS A 337 4.98 -22.59 14.21
N VAL A 338 5.88 -21.63 14.44
CA VAL A 338 5.74 -20.58 15.46
C VAL A 338 5.98 -19.21 14.84
N LEU A 339 5.39 -18.16 15.42
CA LEU A 339 5.71 -16.78 15.07
C LEU A 339 6.95 -16.33 15.86
N LEU A 340 7.97 -15.87 15.14
CA LEU A 340 9.18 -15.28 15.72
C LEU A 340 9.15 -13.76 15.51
N SER A 341 9.47 -13.00 16.55
CA SER A 341 9.66 -11.55 16.46
C SER A 341 11.11 -11.22 16.77
N ALA A 342 11.74 -10.45 15.89
CA ALA A 342 13.08 -9.89 16.07
C ALA A 342 12.99 -8.37 15.94
N ASP A 343 13.44 -7.67 16.98
CA ASP A 343 13.30 -6.21 17.10
C ASP A 343 14.67 -5.58 17.41
N TYR A 344 14.95 -4.42 16.81
CA TYR A 344 16.16 -3.66 17.10
C TYR A 344 15.93 -2.84 18.38
N SER A 345 16.67 -3.18 19.45
CA SER A 345 16.57 -2.53 20.78
C SER A 345 17.14 -1.13 20.85
#